data_AF-A0A2V6FD89-F1
#
_entry.id   AF-A0A2V6FD89-F1
#
_cell.length_a   1.000
_cell.length_b   1.000
_cell.length_c   1.000
_cell.angle_alpha   90.00
_cell.angle_beta   90.00
_cell.angle_gamma   90.00
#
_symmetry.space_group_name_H-M   'P 1'
#
loop_
_entity.id
_entity.type
_entity.pdbx_description
1 polymer ?
#
loop_
_entity_poly.entity_id
_entity_poly.type
_entity_poly.pdbx_seq_one_letter_code
_entity_poly.pdbx_strand_id
1 'polypeptide(L)' 'MAQMQDLLAKSFRDFREGSIVKGRVLEIRPREVLVDIGYKSEGVIPSAEFDNIDTLEVGDEVDVLLER' A
#
# COMPACT_ATOMS: atom_id res chain seq x y z
N MET A 1 37.22 5.62 -12.13
CA MET A 1 36.29 6.30 -11.20
C MET A 1 34.90 6.31 -11.83
N ALA A 2 34.25 5.16 -11.93
CA ALA A 2 32.96 5.01 -12.64
C ALA A 2 32.02 4.07 -11.87
N GLN A 3 32.02 4.17 -10.54
CA GLN A 3 31.29 3.25 -9.67
C GLN A 3 30.12 3.91 -8.92
N MET A 4 29.91 5.22 -9.05
CA MET A 4 28.84 5.94 -8.31
C MET A 4 27.58 6.21 -9.15
N GLN A 5 27.63 6.04 -10.47
CA GLN A 5 26.52 6.36 -11.38
C GLN A 5 25.54 5.20 -11.60
N ASP A 6 25.97 3.95 -11.42
CA ASP A 6 25.10 2.77 -11.52
C ASP A 6 24.25 2.50 -10.27
N LEU A 7 24.76 2.87 -9.08
CA LEU A 7 24.08 2.62 -7.81
C LEU A 7 22.87 3.54 -7.60
N LEU A 8 22.89 4.74 -8.20
CA LEU A 8 21.79 5.70 -8.09
C LEU A 8 20.57 5.27 -8.92
N ALA A 9 20.77 4.54 -10.02
CA ALA A 9 19.69 4.02 -10.87
C ALA A 9 18.91 2.85 -10.24
N LYS A 10 19.45 2.20 -9.19
CA LYS A 10 18.75 1.11 -8.47
C LYS A 10 17.86 1.58 -7.32
N SER A 11 17.95 2.84 -6.90
CA SER A 11 17.19 3.39 -5.77
C SER A 11 15.99 4.25 -6.16
N PHE A 12 15.82 4.56 -7.44
CA PHE A 12 14.48 4.85 -7.98
C PHE A 12 13.75 3.51 -8.10
N ARG A 13 13.35 2.96 -6.96
CA ARG A 13 12.25 2.02 -6.92
C ARG A 13 11.05 2.85 -7.32
N ASP A 14 10.89 2.95 -8.64
CA ASP A 14 9.82 3.58 -9.38
C ASP A 14 8.54 2.96 -8.81
N PHE A 15 7.97 3.59 -7.77
CA PHE A 15 6.61 3.30 -7.31
C PHE A 15 5.70 3.80 -8.42
N ARG A 16 5.73 3.08 -9.55
CA ARG A 16 4.93 3.33 -10.73
C ARG A 16 3.49 3.19 -10.30
N GLU A 17 2.69 4.20 -10.58
CA GLU A 17 1.24 4.09 -10.77
C GLU A 17 0.90 2.72 -11.38
N GLY A 18 0.01 1.97 -10.71
CA GLY A 18 -0.27 0.56 -10.99
C GLY A 18 0.60 -0.45 -10.23
N SER A 19 1.47 -0.02 -9.31
CA SER A 19 2.20 -0.94 -8.43
C SER A 19 1.35 -1.33 -7.22
N ILE A 20 1.46 -2.60 -6.85
CA ILE A 20 0.86 -3.13 -5.62
C ILE A 20 1.83 -2.87 -4.47
N VAL A 21 1.34 -2.22 -3.43
CA VAL A 21 2.08 -2.00 -2.18
C VAL A 21 1.42 -2.74 -1.04
N LYS A 22 2.22 -3.19 -0.08
CA LYS A 22 1.70 -3.77 1.16
C LYS A 22 1.32 -2.64 2.09
N GLY A 23 0.04 -2.59 2.46
CA GLY A 23 -0.51 -1.69 3.44
C GLY A 23 -0.91 -2.45 4.69
N ARG A 24 -0.83 -1.79 5.84
CA ARG A 24 -1.22 -2.35 7.12
C ARG A 24 -2.55 -1.77 7.58
N VAL A 25 -3.49 -2.62 7.96
CA VAL A 25 -4.78 -2.18 8.48
C VAL A 25 -4.58 -1.43 9.80
N LEU A 26 -4.95 -0.15 9.83
CA LEU A 26 -4.92 0.68 11.03
C LEU A 26 -6.24 0.62 11.77
N GLU A 27 -7.36 0.71 11.04
CA GLU A 27 -8.69 0.75 11.61
C GLU A 27 -9.70 0.16 10.62
N ILE A 28 -10.58 -0.72 11.11
CA ILE A 28 -11.66 -1.33 10.33
C ILE A 28 -12.95 -0.64 10.72
N ARG A 29 -13.59 0.05 9.78
CA ARG A 29 -14.92 0.64 9.97
C ARG A 29 -15.96 -0.17 9.19
N PRO A 30 -17.25 -0.04 9.56
CA PRO A 30 -18.32 -0.76 8.86
C PRO A 30 -18.49 -0.40 7.38
N ARG A 31 -17.94 0.73 6.94
CA ARG A 31 -18.08 1.23 5.56
C ARG A 31 -16.76 1.24 4.80
N GLU A 32 -15.64 1.37 5.50
CA GLU A 32 -14.31 1.58 4.93
C GLU A 32 -13.25 1.03 5.88
N VAL A 33 -12.10 0.68 5.34
CA VAL A 33 -10.94 0.21 6.10
C VAL A 33 -9.82 1.22 5.86
N LEU A 34 -9.25 1.75 6.94
CA LEU A 34 -8.05 2.56 6.87
C LEU A 34 -6.82 1.64 6.86
N VAL A 35 -5.98 1.89 5.88
CA VAL A 35 -4.76 1.11 5.63
C VAL A 35 -3.59 2.07 5.47
N ASP A 36 -2.54 1.87 6.26
CA ASP A 36 -1.29 2.59 6.10
C ASP A 36 -0.36 1.87 5.13
N ILE A 37 -0.08 2.50 4.01
CA ILE A 37 0.87 2.00 2.99
C ILE A 37 2.28 2.58 3.18
N GLY A 38 2.55 3.28 4.29
CA GLY A 38 3.83 3.92 4.56
C GLY A 38 4.17 5.05 3.58
N TYR A 39 3.16 5.58 2.88
CA TYR A 39 3.27 6.73 1.99
C TYR A 39 2.75 7.99 2.67
N LYS A 40 2.81 9.13 1.97
CA LYS A 40 2.37 10.43 2.50
C LYS A 40 0.85 10.50 2.78
N SER A 41 0.08 9.54 2.26
CA SER A 41 -1.37 9.44 2.39
C SER A 41 -1.77 8.05 2.85
N GLU A 42 -2.75 8.00 3.76
CA GLU A 42 -3.42 6.78 4.19
C GLU A 42 -4.32 6.27 3.05
N GLY A 43 -4.31 4.95 2.82
CA GLY A 43 -5.22 4.29 1.90
C GLY A 43 -6.56 4.05 2.58
N VAL A 44 -7.65 4.44 1.92
CA VAL A 44 -9.00 4.15 2.38
C VAL A 44 -9.63 3.19 1.39
N ILE A 45 -9.95 1.99 1.85
CA ILE A 45 -10.52 0.95 1.00
C ILE A 45 -11.97 0.71 1.44
N PRO A 46 -12.96 0.85 0.55
CA PRO A 46 -14.34 0.54 0.88
C PRO A 46 -14.47 -0.90 1.35
N SER A 47 -15.26 -1.12 2.40
CA SER A 47 -15.59 -2.46 2.90
C SER A 47 -16.10 -3.41 1.81
N ALA A 48 -16.78 -2.87 0.79
CA ALA A 48 -17.32 -3.62 -0.33
C ALA A 48 -16.26 -4.19 -1.31
N GLU A 49 -15.04 -3.66 -1.32
CA GLU A 49 -13.94 -4.16 -2.16
C GLU A 49 -13.24 -5.38 -1.54
N PHE A 50 -13.55 -5.71 -0.29
CA PHE A 50 -13.02 -6.89 0.38
C PHE A 50 -13.97 -8.07 0.19
N ASP A 51 -13.48 -9.16 -0.40
CA ASP A 51 -14.22 -10.42 -0.50
C ASP A 51 -14.61 -10.99 0.88
N ASN A 52 -13.75 -10.79 1.90
CA ASN A 52 -14.00 -11.24 3.27
C ASN A 52 -13.50 -10.20 4.28
N ILE A 53 -14.40 -9.31 4.69
CA ILE A 53 -14.09 -8.33 5.74
C ILE A 53 -14.05 -8.97 7.13
N ASP A 54 -14.80 -10.05 7.34
CA ASP A 54 -14.86 -10.77 8.63
C ASP A 54 -13.54 -11.45 9.00
N THR A 55 -12.68 -11.74 8.02
CA THR A 55 -11.33 -12.26 8.25
C THR A 55 -10.29 -11.16 8.40
N LEU A 56 -10.68 -9.90 8.19
CA LEU A 56 -9.79 -8.76 8.27
C LEU A 56 -9.70 -8.30 9.72
N GLU A 57 -8.49 -8.18 10.25
CA GLU A 57 -8.23 -7.72 11.61
C GLU A 57 -7.31 -6.50 11.60
N VAL A 58 -7.42 -5.66 12.64
CA VAL A 58 -6.52 -4.52 12.79
C VAL A 58 -5.09 -5.03 12.96
N GLY A 59 -4.19 -4.52 12.11
CA GLY A 59 -2.79 -4.91 12.07
C GLY A 59 -2.44 -5.90 10.97
N ASP A 60 -3.43 -6.44 10.24
CA ASP A 60 -3.24 -7.33 9.11
C ASP A 60 -2.62 -6.60 7.90
N GLU A 61 -1.99 -7.35 6.99
CA GLU A 61 -1.35 -6.81 5.78
C GLU A 61 -2.21 -7.06 4.55
N VAL A 62 -2.60 -5.97 3.88
CA VAL A 62 -3.39 -6.00 2.65
C VAL A 62 -2.57 -5.46 1.47
N ASP A 63 -2.77 -6.03 0.30
CA ASP A 63 -2.14 -5.59 -0.94
C ASP A 63 -3.00 -4.49 -1.59
N VAL A 64 -2.49 -3.26 -1.61
CA VAL A 64 -3.19 -2.07 -2.13
C VAL A 64 -2.64 -1.70 -3.49
N LEU A 65 -3.51 -1.55 -4.48
CA LEU A 65 -3.14 -1.05 -5.80
C LEU A 65 -3.16 0.48 -5.81
N LEU A 66 -2.02 1.12 -6.14
CA LEU A 66 -2.01 2.57 -6.35
C LEU A 66 -2.59 2.92 -7.73
N GLU A 67 -3.83 3.42 -7.73
CA GLU A 67 -4.43 4.08 -8.90
C GLU A 67 -4.19 5.61 -8.86
N ARG A 68 -4.28 6.26 -10.02
CA ARG A 68 -3.84 7.64 -10.26
C ARG A 68 -4.75 8.73 -9.71
#